data_AF-A0A1H0KIW0-F1
#
_entry.id   AF-A0A1H0KIW0-F1
#
_cell.length_a   1.000
_cell.length_b   1.000
_cell.length_c   1.000
_cell.angle_alpha   90.00
_cell.angle_beta   90.00
_cell.angle_gamma   90.00
#
_symmetry.space_group_name_H-M   'P 1'
#
loop_
_entity.id
_entity.type
_entity.pdbx_description
1 polymer ?
#
loop_
_entity_poly.entity_id
_entity_poly.type
_entity_poly.pdbx_seq_one_letter_code
_entity_poly.pdbx_strand_id
1 'polypeptide(L)'
;MTTRIDRRALAAGILAATAAPAVAMDTRTVGILRGDDTARLPDHAALWARMPLPFTPADAWHLLSPATQAEIGAAVIGMVLAEYVSGDMHGEADRFHDEALRGDAMDVGGDLLTRIEQRLWVLFPDLYGPEGDHPAWALNSGMAPPAA
;
A
#
# COMPACT_ATOMS: atom_id res chain seq x y z
N MET A 1 -26.36 -69.81 -24.42
CA MET A 1 -25.20 -70.46 -23.77
C MET A 1 -24.21 -69.38 -23.35
N THR A 2 -24.33 -68.97 -22.09
CA THR A 2 -23.29 -68.77 -21.08
C THR A 2 -21.93 -68.13 -21.46
N THR A 3 -21.65 -67.03 -20.75
CA THR A 3 -20.34 -66.54 -20.23
C THR A 3 -19.31 -65.99 -21.23
N ARG A 4 -18.54 -64.93 -20.93
CA ARG A 4 -18.04 -64.42 -19.64
C ARG A 4 -17.68 -62.93 -19.79
N ILE A 5 -18.09 -62.14 -18.80
CA ILE A 5 -17.59 -60.81 -18.52
C ILE A 5 -16.15 -60.98 -17.99
N ASP A 6 -15.16 -60.45 -18.70
CA ASP A 6 -13.79 -60.39 -18.17
C ASP A 6 -13.64 -59.17 -17.27
N ARG A 7 -13.85 -59.43 -15.97
CA ARG A 7 -13.35 -58.62 -14.88
C ARG A 7 -11.84 -58.84 -14.77
N ARG A 8 -11.06 -57.89 -15.27
CA ARG A 8 -9.70 -57.68 -14.78
C ARG A 8 -9.58 -56.29 -14.20
N ALA A 9 -9.75 -56.27 -12.89
CA ALA A 9 -9.32 -55.19 -12.02
C ALA A 9 -7.82 -54.96 -12.23
N LEU A 10 -7.43 -53.71 -12.50
CA LEU A 10 -6.09 -53.25 -12.27
C LEU A 10 -6.19 -51.95 -11.47
N ALA A 11 -6.15 -52.13 -10.16
CA ALA A 11 -5.82 -51.06 -9.23
C ALA A 11 -4.32 -50.75 -9.43
N ALA A 12 -4.02 -49.53 -9.87
CA ALA A 12 -2.70 -48.94 -9.72
C ALA A 12 -2.91 -47.53 -9.17
N GLY A 13 -2.59 -47.40 -7.89
CA GLY A 13 -2.79 -46.20 -7.09
C GLY A 13 -1.99 -45.00 -7.58
N ILE A 14 -2.57 -43.85 -7.32
CA ILE A 14 -2.02 -42.52 -7.50
C ILE A 14 -0.76 -42.38 -6.63
N LEU A 15 0.36 -42.02 -7.26
CA LEU A 15 1.48 -41.34 -6.61
C LEU A 15 1.78 -40.09 -7.44
N ALA A 16 0.87 -39.13 -7.38
CA ALA A 16 1.17 -37.76 -7.76
C ALA A 16 2.14 -37.22 -6.69
N ALA A 17 3.43 -37.28 -6.98
CA ALA A 17 4.43 -36.51 -6.27
C ALA A 17 4.08 -35.03 -6.48
N THR A 18 3.35 -34.44 -5.54
CA THR A 18 3.24 -33.00 -5.43
C THR A 18 4.62 -32.51 -5.04
N ALA A 19 5.44 -32.20 -6.05
CA ALA A 19 6.60 -31.35 -5.88
C ALA A 19 6.06 -30.03 -5.34
N ALA A 20 6.08 -29.88 -4.02
CA ALA A 20 5.93 -28.58 -3.40
C ALA A 20 6.97 -27.69 -4.09
N PRO A 21 6.60 -26.53 -4.65
CA PRO A 21 7.60 -25.60 -5.11
C PRO A 21 8.40 -25.26 -3.84
N ALA A 22 9.67 -25.65 -3.84
CA ALA A 22 10.61 -25.06 -2.91
C ALA A 22 10.47 -23.57 -3.13
N VAL A 23 9.85 -22.88 -2.17
CA VAL A 23 9.95 -21.44 -2.06
C VAL A 23 11.43 -21.22 -1.92
N ALA A 24 12.09 -20.92 -3.05
CA ALA A 24 13.44 -20.43 -3.04
C ALA A 24 13.37 -19.24 -2.10
N MET A 25 13.99 -19.37 -0.92
CA MET A 25 14.23 -18.21 -0.08
C MET A 25 15.01 -17.28 -0.97
N ASP A 26 14.32 -16.24 -1.39
CA ASP A 26 14.85 -15.23 -2.26
C ASP A 26 15.97 -14.53 -1.49
N THR A 27 17.19 -15.01 -1.70
CA THR A 27 18.43 -14.36 -1.32
C THR A 27 18.64 -13.16 -2.25
N ARG A 28 17.62 -12.29 -2.36
CA ARG A 28 17.79 -10.94 -2.86
C ARG A 28 18.83 -10.31 -1.96
N THR A 29 20.01 -10.14 -2.56
CA THR A 29 21.11 -9.29 -2.17
C THR A 29 20.62 -8.21 -1.22
N VAL A 30 21.17 -8.15 -0.01
CA VAL A 30 20.95 -7.00 0.88
C VAL A 30 21.41 -5.77 0.09
N GLY A 31 20.46 -5.08 -0.52
CA GLY A 31 20.73 -3.92 -1.34
C GLY A 31 21.42 -2.88 -0.46
N ILE A 32 22.40 -2.17 -1.02
CA ILE A 32 22.97 -1.01 -0.35
C ILE A 32 21.81 -0.06 -0.04
N LEU A 33 21.58 0.20 1.25
CA LEU A 33 20.57 1.13 1.70
C LEU A 33 20.93 2.54 1.20
N ARG A 34 19.95 3.26 0.65
CA ARG A 34 20.12 4.62 0.14
C ARG A 34 19.58 5.63 1.17
N GLY A 35 20.36 6.67 1.48
CA GLY A 35 19.99 7.77 2.38
C GLY A 35 21.22 8.34 3.10
N ASP A 36 21.31 9.68 3.24
CA ASP A 36 22.47 10.36 3.85
C ASP A 36 22.16 11.08 5.18
N ASP A 37 20.93 10.97 5.69
CA ASP A 37 20.40 11.66 6.87
C ASP A 37 20.47 13.20 6.85
N THR A 38 21.02 13.83 5.81
CA THR A 38 21.26 15.28 5.76
C THR A 38 20.12 16.08 5.15
N ALA A 39 19.38 15.51 4.20
CA ALA A 39 18.25 16.15 3.53
C ALA A 39 16.90 15.65 4.06
N ARG A 40 16.55 16.01 5.30
CA ARG A 40 15.25 15.66 5.89
C ARG A 40 14.12 16.44 5.21
N LEU A 41 13.01 15.76 4.94
CA LEU A 41 11.77 16.41 4.51
C LEU A 41 11.25 17.35 5.61
N PRO A 42 10.59 18.47 5.26
CA PRO A 42 9.99 19.36 6.25
C PRO A 42 8.92 18.61 7.05
N ASP A 43 8.94 18.76 8.37
CA ASP A 43 8.03 18.05 9.28
C ASP A 43 6.66 18.73 9.44
N HIS A 44 6.52 19.98 8.98
CA HIS A 44 5.34 20.82 9.18
C HIS A 44 4.88 20.95 10.64
N ALA A 45 5.80 20.85 11.62
CA ALA A 45 5.47 20.80 13.05
C ALA A 45 4.62 21.99 13.53
N ALA A 46 4.83 23.19 12.98
CA ALA A 46 4.05 24.37 13.31
C ALA A 46 2.55 24.24 12.97
N LEU A 47 2.22 23.52 11.89
CA LEU A 47 0.83 23.22 11.54
C LEU A 47 0.23 22.21 12.53
N TRP A 48 0.95 21.11 12.78
CA TRP A 48 0.48 20.04 13.66
C TRP A 48 0.30 20.50 15.10
N ALA A 49 1.16 21.39 15.60
CA ALA A 49 1.07 21.96 16.94
C ALA A 49 -0.20 22.80 17.18
N ARG A 50 -0.92 23.20 16.14
CA ARG A 50 -2.20 23.91 16.27
C ARG A 50 -3.36 22.97 16.60
N MET A 51 -3.17 21.67 16.46
CA MET A 51 -4.19 20.65 16.68
C MET A 51 -3.82 19.81 17.91
N PRO A 52 -4.77 19.46 18.78
CA PRO A 52 -4.51 18.61 19.94
C PRO A 52 -4.44 17.13 19.52
N LEU A 53 -3.56 16.81 18.57
CA LEU A 53 -3.43 15.47 18.01
C LEU A 53 -2.99 14.47 19.09
N PRO A 54 -3.47 13.21 19.03
CA PRO A 54 -3.06 12.17 19.98
C PRO A 54 -1.59 11.77 19.81
N PHE A 55 -1.03 11.96 18.61
CA PHE A 55 0.35 11.69 18.24
C PHE A 55 0.71 12.46 16.96
N THR A 56 2.01 12.65 16.69
CA THR A 56 2.46 13.30 15.45
C THR A 56 2.38 12.34 14.25
N PRO A 57 2.40 12.83 12.99
CA PRO A 57 2.50 11.95 11.82
C PRO A 57 3.73 11.02 11.84
N ALA A 58 4.85 11.49 12.41
CA ALA A 58 6.06 10.67 12.58
C ALA A 58 5.84 9.55 13.59
N ASP A 59 5.20 9.85 14.73
CA ASP A 59 4.83 8.82 15.71
C ASP A 59 3.85 7.80 15.10
N ALA A 60 2.87 8.27 14.32
CA ALA A 60 1.92 7.40 13.61
C ALA A 60 2.65 6.37 12.75
N TRP A 61 3.66 6.80 11.99
CA TRP A 61 4.49 5.89 11.19
C TRP A 61 5.14 4.80 12.05
N HIS A 62 5.67 5.15 13.22
CA HIS A 62 6.32 4.21 14.13
C HIS A 62 5.35 3.27 14.87
N LEU A 63 4.05 3.56 14.90
CA LEU A 63 3.02 2.66 15.41
C LEU A 63 2.66 1.54 14.41
N LEU A 64 3.01 1.68 13.13
CA LEU A 64 2.73 0.68 12.11
C LEU A 64 3.65 -0.53 12.22
N SER A 65 3.13 -1.71 11.86
CA SER A 65 3.97 -2.90 11.69
C SER A 65 5.00 -2.67 10.56
N PRO A 66 6.18 -3.31 10.59
CA PRO A 66 7.16 -3.20 9.51
C PRO A 66 6.60 -3.59 8.13
N ALA A 67 5.69 -4.57 8.08
CA ALA A 67 5.03 -4.97 6.85
C ALA A 67 4.13 -3.85 6.30
N THR A 68 3.38 -3.17 7.17
CA THR A 68 2.52 -2.04 6.79
C THR A 68 3.32 -0.81 6.39
N GLN A 69 4.44 -0.53 7.08
CA GLN A 69 5.37 0.52 6.67
C GLN A 69 5.94 0.25 5.27
N ALA A 70 6.35 -0.99 4.99
CA ALA A 70 6.85 -1.37 3.67
C ALA A 70 5.78 -1.27 2.58
N GLU A 71 4.55 -1.70 2.88
CA GLU A 71 3.38 -1.59 1.99
C GLU A 71 3.11 -0.13 1.60
N ILE A 72 2.96 0.76 2.60
CA ILE A 72 2.68 2.18 2.36
C ILE A 72 3.87 2.86 1.68
N GLY A 73 5.10 2.57 2.12
CA GLY A 73 6.31 3.14 1.51
C GLY A 73 6.46 2.77 0.04
N ALA A 74 6.16 1.51 -0.33
CA ALA A 74 6.15 1.08 -1.73
C ALA A 74 5.08 1.80 -2.55
N ALA A 75 3.88 2.00 -1.98
CA ALA A 75 2.80 2.73 -2.64
C ALA A 75 3.14 4.21 -2.87
N VAL A 76 3.76 4.89 -1.90
CA VAL A 76 4.23 6.27 -2.05
C VAL A 76 5.31 6.39 -3.15
N ILE A 77 6.27 5.46 -3.19
CA ILE A 77 7.26 5.42 -4.29
C ILE A 77 6.56 5.19 -5.65
N GLY A 78 5.56 4.31 -5.69
CA GLY A 78 4.76 4.05 -6.88
C GLY A 78 4.00 5.28 -7.37
N MET A 79 3.44 6.08 -6.46
CA MET A 79 2.78 7.34 -6.80
C MET A 79 3.73 8.35 -7.43
N VAL A 80 4.92 8.55 -6.84
CA VAL A 80 5.92 9.49 -7.40
C VAL A 80 6.41 9.02 -8.78
N LEU A 81 6.56 7.71 -8.97
CA LEU A 81 6.88 7.15 -10.28
C LEU A 81 5.74 7.38 -11.29
N ALA A 82 4.49 7.18 -10.87
CA ALA A 82 3.32 7.41 -11.69
C ALA A 82 3.20 8.88 -12.12
N GLU A 83 3.45 9.83 -11.20
CA GLU A 83 3.50 11.27 -11.49
C GLU A 83 4.63 11.64 -12.48
N TYR A 84 5.81 11.05 -12.31
CA TYR A 84 6.91 11.22 -13.25
C TYR A 84 6.54 10.72 -14.66
N VAL A 85 5.91 9.55 -14.75
CA VAL A 85 5.49 8.97 -16.04
C VAL A 85 4.36 9.77 -16.67
N SER A 86 3.35 10.19 -15.89
CA SER A 86 2.24 11.00 -16.40
C SER A 86 2.71 12.34 -16.96
N GLY A 87 3.79 12.89 -16.41
CA GLY A 87 4.47 14.07 -16.93
C GLY A 87 3.73 15.37 -16.68
N ASP A 88 2.77 15.41 -15.76
CA ASP A 88 2.00 16.61 -15.42
C ASP A 88 2.87 17.73 -14.82
N MET A 89 3.97 17.36 -14.17
CA MET A 89 4.95 18.28 -13.60
C MET A 89 6.06 18.69 -14.59
N HIS A 90 6.02 18.18 -15.82
CA HIS A 90 7.06 18.36 -16.83
C HIS A 90 6.59 19.22 -18.00
N GLY A 91 7.50 20.02 -18.56
CA GLY A 91 7.25 20.71 -19.82
C GLY A 91 7.02 19.72 -20.95
N GLU A 92 6.29 20.11 -22.01
CA GLU A 92 5.87 19.17 -23.06
C GLU A 92 7.04 18.39 -23.70
N ALA A 93 8.21 19.02 -23.79
CA ALA A 93 9.42 18.43 -24.35
C ALA A 93 10.04 17.30 -23.50
N ASP A 94 9.72 17.27 -22.21
CA ASP A 94 10.27 16.32 -21.22
C ASP A 94 9.28 15.20 -20.89
N ARG A 95 8.07 15.22 -21.48
CA ARG A 95 7.05 14.17 -21.28
C ARG A 95 7.34 12.93 -22.11
N PHE A 96 6.88 11.79 -21.61
CA PHE A 96 6.83 10.56 -22.39
C PHE A 96 5.95 10.76 -23.64
N HIS A 97 6.37 10.23 -24.78
CA HIS A 97 5.63 10.37 -26.04
C HIS A 97 4.37 9.49 -26.12
N ASP A 98 4.28 8.48 -25.26
CA ASP A 98 3.15 7.56 -25.21
C ASP A 98 2.03 8.14 -24.33
N GLU A 99 1.00 8.67 -24.97
CA GLU A 99 -0.14 9.28 -24.27
C GLU A 99 -0.96 8.26 -23.49
N ALA A 100 -1.09 7.01 -23.98
CA ALA A 100 -1.83 5.98 -23.28
C ALA A 100 -1.11 5.58 -21.99
N LEU A 101 0.22 5.39 -22.06
CA LEU A 101 1.04 5.15 -20.88
C LEU A 101 0.92 6.27 -19.84
N ARG A 102 0.89 7.52 -20.30
CA ARG A 102 0.73 8.69 -19.41
C ARG A 102 -0.63 8.68 -18.71
N GLY A 103 -1.71 8.39 -19.45
CA GLY A 103 -3.05 8.22 -18.90
C GLY A 103 -3.12 7.10 -17.86
N ASP A 104 -2.61 5.91 -18.20
CA ASP A 104 -2.56 4.77 -17.29
C ASP A 104 -1.77 5.08 -16.02
N ALA A 105 -0.68 5.83 -16.13
CA ALA A 105 0.10 6.26 -14.98
C ALA A 105 -0.69 7.22 -14.07
N MET A 106 -1.42 8.18 -14.65
CA MET A 106 -2.28 9.08 -13.89
C MET A 106 -3.35 8.30 -13.09
N ASP A 107 -4.00 7.33 -13.73
CA ASP A 107 -4.99 6.46 -13.09
C ASP A 107 -4.37 5.64 -11.95
N VAL A 108 -3.20 5.03 -12.17
CA VAL A 108 -2.47 4.29 -11.13
C VAL A 108 -2.12 5.19 -9.94
N GLY A 109 -1.68 6.43 -10.18
CA GLY A 109 -1.38 7.40 -9.12
C GLY A 109 -2.61 7.72 -8.27
N GLY A 110 -3.75 7.98 -8.92
CA GLY A 110 -5.03 8.24 -8.25
C GLY A 110 -5.55 7.04 -7.46
N ASP A 111 -5.45 5.84 -8.03
CA ASP A 111 -5.82 4.58 -7.38
C ASP A 111 -4.98 4.32 -6.12
N LEU A 112 -3.65 4.51 -6.20
CA LEU A 112 -2.75 4.33 -5.07
C LEU A 112 -3.06 5.33 -3.95
N LEU A 113 -3.24 6.62 -4.28
CA LEU A 113 -3.60 7.65 -3.30
C LEU A 113 -4.90 7.27 -2.57
N THR A 114 -5.95 6.95 -3.32
CA THR A 114 -7.26 6.57 -2.77
C THR A 114 -7.15 5.38 -1.82
N ARG A 115 -6.37 4.35 -2.19
CA ARG A 115 -6.18 3.16 -1.35
C ARG A 115 -5.35 3.45 -0.11
N ILE A 116 -4.30 4.25 -0.21
CA ILE A 116 -3.49 4.65 0.95
C ILE A 116 -4.35 5.44 1.93
N GLU A 117 -5.15 6.40 1.45
CA GLU A 117 -6.06 7.18 2.30
C GLU A 117 -7.03 6.27 3.05
N GLN A 118 -7.77 5.41 2.34
CA GLN A 118 -8.67 4.44 2.97
C GLN A 118 -7.95 3.55 3.99
N ARG A 119 -6.73 3.11 3.65
CA ARG A 119 -5.93 2.26 4.53
C ARG A 119 -5.51 2.99 5.81
N LEU A 120 -5.10 4.25 5.71
CA LEU A 120 -4.70 5.08 6.84
C LEU A 120 -5.88 5.41 7.77
N TRP A 121 -7.07 5.66 7.20
CA TRP A 121 -8.29 5.86 7.99
C TRP A 121 -8.60 4.65 8.87
N VAL A 122 -8.47 3.43 8.33
CA VAL A 122 -8.68 2.18 9.09
C VAL A 122 -7.58 1.96 10.14
N LEU A 123 -6.33 2.31 9.84
CA LEU A 123 -5.20 2.09 10.74
C LEU A 123 -5.14 3.10 11.89
N PHE A 124 -5.65 4.31 11.69
CA PHE A 124 -5.58 5.40 12.67
C PHE A 124 -6.94 6.03 12.95
N PRO A 125 -7.91 5.27 13.50
CA PRO A 125 -9.22 5.82 13.86
C PRO A 125 -9.11 6.93 14.92
N ASP A 126 -8.09 6.90 15.78
CA ASP A 126 -7.85 7.96 16.76
C ASP A 126 -7.43 9.29 16.11
N LEU A 127 -6.82 9.22 14.91
CA LEU A 127 -6.38 10.40 14.17
C LEU A 127 -7.48 10.92 13.23
N TYR A 128 -8.17 10.03 12.53
CA TYR A 128 -9.11 10.39 11.46
C TYR A 128 -10.59 10.28 11.84
N GLY A 129 -10.91 9.59 12.93
CA GLY A 129 -12.28 9.30 13.35
C GLY A 129 -12.78 7.97 12.79
N PRO A 130 -13.90 7.45 13.34
CA PRO A 130 -14.60 6.32 12.72
C PRO A 130 -15.29 6.77 11.43
N GLU A 131 -15.70 5.81 10.61
CA GLU A 131 -16.38 6.10 9.34
C GLU A 131 -17.64 6.96 9.57
N GLY A 132 -17.68 8.12 8.90
CA GLY A 132 -18.81 9.05 8.97
C GLY A 132 -18.84 9.97 10.20
N ASP A 133 -17.81 9.98 11.04
CA ASP A 133 -17.73 10.87 12.23
C ASP A 133 -16.33 11.47 12.41
N HIS A 134 -16.24 12.48 13.27
CA HIS A 134 -14.98 13.15 13.62
C HIS A 134 -14.25 12.44 14.77
N PRO A 135 -12.91 12.52 14.82
CA PRO A 135 -12.14 11.96 15.92
C PRO A 135 -12.35 12.75 17.21
N ALA A 136 -12.16 12.08 18.36
CA ALA A 136 -12.38 12.66 19.68
C ALA A 136 -11.56 13.95 19.91
N TRP A 137 -10.34 14.04 19.38
CA TRP A 137 -9.51 15.25 19.54
C TRP A 137 -10.13 16.47 18.86
N ALA A 138 -10.80 16.30 17.71
CA ALA A 138 -11.45 17.38 16.97
C ALA A 138 -12.75 17.81 17.65
N LEU A 139 -13.54 16.84 18.13
CA LEU A 139 -14.78 17.08 18.85
C LEU A 139 -14.54 17.78 20.20
N ASN A 140 -13.64 17.24 21.03
CA ASN A 140 -13.38 17.74 22.38
C ASN A 140 -12.73 19.13 22.40
N SER A 141 -12.08 19.51 21.30
CA SER A 141 -11.47 20.84 21.14
C SER A 141 -12.40 21.86 20.48
N GLY A 142 -13.59 21.45 20.06
CA GLY A 142 -14.52 22.31 19.32
C GLY A 142 -14.07 22.67 17.90
N MET A 143 -13.12 21.91 17.33
CA MET A 143 -12.65 22.10 15.96
C MET A 143 -13.59 21.48 14.92
N ALA A 144 -14.44 20.55 15.33
CA ALA A 144 -15.44 19.92 14.49
C ALA A 144 -16.83 19.92 15.17
N PRO A 145 -17.92 20.03 14.39
CA PRO A 145 -19.26 19.90 14.95
C PRO A 145 -19.50 18.45 15.43
N PRO A 146 -20.36 18.25 16.45
CA PRO A 146 -20.83 16.91 16.79
C PRO A 146 -21.63 16.31 15.61
N ALA A 147 -21.67 14.99 15.52
CA ALA A 147 -22.50 14.28 14.55
C ALA A 147 -23.95 14.79 14.58
N ALA A 148 -24.53 14.95 13.39
CA ALA A 148 -25.90 15.45 13.18
C ALA A 148 -26.96 14.42 13.56
#